data_AF-A0A8T4YZM6-F1
#
_entry.id   AF-A0A8T4YZM6-F1
#
_cell.length_a   1.000
_cell.length_b   1.000
_cell.length_c   1.000
_cell.angle_alpha   90.00
_cell.angle_beta   90.00
_cell.angle_gamma   90.00
#
_symmetry.space_group_name_H-M   'P 1'
#
loop_
_entity.id
_entity.type
_entity.pdbx_description
1 polymer ?
#
loop_
_entity_poly.entity_id
_entity_poly.type
_entity_poly.pdbx_seq_one_letter_code
_entity_poly.pdbx_strand_id
1 'polypeptide(L)' 'MRKSRDIIRLRRWCIRRREEGTPVGEICAAAQIPRRTLYNWLNQYRHSGLEGLEPASRRPHTESWRK' A
#
# COMPACT_ATOMS: atom_id res chain seq x y z
N MET A 1 -16.81 -5.42 -11.04
CA MET A 1 -16.31 -4.31 -10.21
C MET A 1 -15.72 -4.89 -8.92
N ARG A 2 -14.39 -5.00 -8.79
CA ARG A 2 -13.79 -5.36 -7.48
C ARG A 2 -14.09 -4.19 -6.55
N LYS A 3 -14.78 -4.45 -5.42
CA LYS A 3 -14.89 -3.47 -4.32
C LYS A 3 -13.49 -2.92 -4.09
N SER A 4 -13.28 -1.64 -4.35
CA SER A 4 -12.01 -0.98 -4.10
C SER A 4 -11.74 -1.13 -2.61
N ARG A 5 -10.96 -2.15 -2.22
CA ARG A 5 -10.43 -2.26 -0.87
C ARG A 5 -9.82 -0.89 -0.59
N ASP A 6 -10.17 -0.30 0.55
CA ASP A 6 -9.63 0.98 0.97
C ASP A 6 -8.14 0.77 1.31
N ILE A 7 -7.32 0.73 0.26
CA ILE A 7 -5.90 0.36 0.31
C ILE A 7 -5.15 1.35 1.21
N ILE A 8 -5.61 2.60 1.28
CA ILE A 8 -5.04 3.64 2.15
C ILE A 8 -5.25 3.27 3.61
N ARG A 9 -6.48 2.92 4.01
CA ARG A 9 -6.74 2.42 5.38
C ARG A 9 -5.91 1.19 5.70
N LEU A 10 -5.82 0.24 4.78
CA LEU A 10 -5.04 -0.99 4.98
C LEU A 10 -3.54 -0.70 5.15
N ARG A 11 -2.98 0.19 4.32
CA ARG A 11 -1.57 0.63 4.40
C ARG A 11 -1.26 1.29 5.75
N ARG A 12 -2.08 2.26 6.15
CA ARG A 12 -1.94 2.98 7.42
C ARG A 12 -2.00 2.03 8.60
N TRP A 13 -2.95 1.10 8.59
CA TRP A 13 -3.07 0.07 9.61
C TRP A 13 -1.81 -0.82 9.69
N CYS A 14 -1.28 -1.26 8.55
CA CYS A 14 -0.07 -2.09 8.53
C CYS A 14 1.15 -1.36 9.12
N ILE A 15 1.32 -0.08 8.80
CA ILE A 15 2.46 0.73 9.28
C ILE A 15 2.35 0.98 10.77
N ARG A 16 1.15 1.36 11.25
CA ARG A 16 0.91 1.51 12.69
C ARG A 16 1.26 0.24 13.46
N ARG A 17 0.85 -0.93 12.98
CA ARG A 17 1.19 -2.22 13.60
C ARG A 17 2.70 -2.49 13.61
N ARG A 18 3.42 -2.06 12.58
CA ARG A 18 4.89 -2.16 12.56
C ARG A 18 5.55 -1.23 13.57
N GLU A 19 5.02 -0.02 13.76
CA GLU A 19 5.50 0.93 14.79
C GLU A 19 5.19 0.44 16.21
N GLU A 20 4.06 -0.26 16.39
CA GLU A 20 3.70 -0.96 17.64
C GLU A 20 4.57 -2.21 17.90
N GLY A 21 5.53 -2.53 17.01
CA GLY A 21 6.44 -3.67 17.16
C GLY A 21 5.87 -5.01 16.71
N THR A 22 4.68 -5.05 16.10
CA THR A 22 4.07 -6.29 15.61
C THR A 22 4.95 -6.91 14.51
N PRO A 23 5.22 -8.22 14.54
CA PRO A 23 6.04 -8.89 13.53
C PRO A 23 5.35 -8.91 12.16
N VAL A 24 6.15 -8.84 11.09
CA VAL A 24 5.68 -8.83 9.69
C VAL A 24 4.76 -10.01 9.37
N GLY A 25 5.04 -11.19 9.93
CA GLY A 25 4.25 -12.39 9.70
C GLY A 25 2.78 -12.23 10.14
N GLU A 26 2.57 -11.71 11.34
CA GLU A 26 1.23 -11.50 11.89
C GLU A 26 0.46 -10.43 11.12
N ILE A 27 1.13 -9.34 10.74
CA ILE A 27 0.52 -8.27 9.94
C ILE A 27 0.09 -8.80 8.58
N CYS A 28 0.93 -9.61 7.92
CA CYS A 28 0.59 -10.21 6.62
C CYS A 28 -0.57 -11.19 6.72
N ALA A 29 -0.63 -11.98 7.79
CA ALA A 29 -1.73 -12.91 8.05
C ALA A 29 -3.05 -12.16 8.26
N ALA A 30 -3.05 -11.13 9.10
CA ALA A 30 -4.24 -10.34 9.42
C ALA A 30 -4.70 -9.47 8.23
N ALA A 31 -3.78 -8.88 7.48
CA ALA A 31 -4.10 -8.08 6.30
C ALA A 31 -4.37 -8.93 5.05
N GLN A 32 -4.09 -10.24 5.09
CA GLN A 32 -4.13 -11.14 3.93
C GLN A 32 -3.36 -10.60 2.73
N ILE A 33 -2.14 -10.10 2.98
CA ILE A 33 -1.26 -9.57 1.94
C ILE A 33 0.06 -10.34 1.90
N PRO A 34 0.70 -10.44 0.72
CA PRO A 34 2.05 -10.97 0.62
C PRO A 34 3.05 -10.11 1.39
N ARG A 35 4.05 -10.74 2.01
CA ARG A 35 5.18 -10.05 2.68
C ARG A 35 5.84 -9.00 1.78
N ARG A 36 6.03 -9.32 0.49
CA ARG A 36 6.58 -8.40 -0.51
C ARG A 36 5.79 -7.10 -0.62
N THR A 37 4.46 -7.16 -0.55
CA THR A 37 3.60 -5.98 -0.59
C THR A 37 3.82 -5.10 0.63
N LEU A 38 3.91 -5.72 1.82
CA LEU A 38 4.18 -4.99 3.06
C LEU A 38 5.56 -4.31 3.03
N TYR A 39 6.61 -5.01 2.57
CA TYR A 39 7.94 -4.41 2.44
C TYR A 39 7.97 -3.23 1.48
N ASN A 40 7.28 -3.30 0.35
CA ASN A 40 7.16 -2.17 -0.57
C ASN A 40 6.52 -0.95 0.09
N TRP A 41 5.45 -1.15 0.85
CA TRP A 41 4.79 -0.05 1.59
C TRP A 41 5.68 0.52 2.69
N LEU A 42 6.42 -0.33 3.41
CA LEU A 42 7.37 0.13 4.42
C LEU A 42 8.52 0.92 3.80
N ASN A 43 9.03 0.50 2.64
CA ASN A 43 10.07 1.23 1.93
C ASN A 43 9.58 2.60 1.44
N GLN A 44 8.36 2.66 0.90
CA GLN A 44 7.70 3.92 0.53
C GLN A 44 7.50 4.84 1.74
N TYR A 45 7.03 4.29 2.86
CA TYR A 45 6.88 5.03 4.11
C TYR A 45 8.21 5.59 4.63
N ARG A 46 9.29 4.79 4.57
CA ARG A 46 10.63 5.25 4.98
C ARG A 46 11.18 6.36 4.09
N HIS A 47 10.81 6.38 2.81
CA HIS A 47 11.33 7.35 1.84
C HIS A 47 10.52 8.66 1.80
N SER A 48 9.20 8.59 1.95
CA SER A 48 8.29 9.73 1.72
C SER A 48 7.22 9.90 2.80
N GLY A 49 7.34 9.19 3.93
CA GLY A 49 6.38 9.26 5.04
C GLY A 49 4.97 8.78 4.66
N LEU A 50 3.96 9.29 5.36
CA LEU A 50 2.55 8.95 5.11
C LEU A 50 2.06 9.42 3.74
N GLU A 51 2.64 10.48 3.17
CA GLU A 51 2.29 11.00 1.84
C GLU A 51 2.62 9.99 0.73
N GLY A 52 3.71 9.23 0.88
CA GLY A 52 4.09 8.17 -0.06
C GLY A 52 3.13 6.97 -0.10
N LEU A 53 2.16 6.89 0.82
CA LEU A 53 1.17 5.81 0.89
C LEU A 53 -0.11 6.12 0.14
N GLU A 54 -0.32 7.38 -0.24
CA GLU A 54 -1.41 7.77 -1.11
C GLU A 54 -1.20 7.08 -2.46
N PRO A 55 -2.22 6.43 -3.05
CA PRO A 55 -2.10 5.91 -4.40
C PRO A 55 -1.89 7.11 -5.33
N ALA A 56 -0.67 7.27 -5.85
CA ALA A 56 -0.43 8.10 -7.01
C ALA A 56 -1.47 7.68 -8.06
N SER A 57 -2.37 8.59 -8.43
CA SER A 57 -3.43 8.33 -9.40
C SER A 57 -2.79 7.76 -10.67
N ARG A 58 -2.81 6.44 -10.83
CA ARG A 58 -2.49 5.76 -12.08
C ARG A 58 -3.70 5.92 -13.00
N ARG A 59 -4.12 7.16 -13.27
CA ARG A 59 -4.97 7.40 -14.43
C ARG A 59 -4.15 6.91 -15.61
N PRO A 60 -4.61 5.89 -16.36
CA PRO A 60 -3.89 5.49 -17.54
C PRO A 60 -3.86 6.71 -18.47
N HIS A 61 -2.68 7.01 -19.02
CA HIS A 61 -2.55 7.90 -20.17
C HIS A 61 -3.12 7.16 -21.39
N THR A 62 -4.41 6.84 -21.36
CA THR A 62 -5.15 6.45 -22.56
C THR A 62 -5.57 7.74 -23.22
N GLU A 63 -4.74 8.28 -24.12
CA GLU A 63 -5.18 9.09 -25.28
C GLU A 63 -3.96 9.61 -26.04
N SER A 64 -3.36 8.78 -26.92
CA SER A 64 -2.70 9.26 -28.16
C SER A 64 -2.12 8.12 -28.99
N TRP A 65 -2.95 7.14 -29.39
CA TRP A 65 -2.59 6.22 -30.49
C TRP A 65 -3.74 6.04 -31.49
N ARG A 66 -4.25 7.17 -31.99
CA ARG A 66 -5.03 7.23 -33.25
C ARG A 66 -4.73 8.54 -33.99
N LYS A 67 -3.75 8.52 -34.89
CA LYS A 67 -3.87 8.91 -36.30
C LYS A 67 -2.54 8.73 -37.02
#